data_AF-A0A7Y3L1F6-F1
#
_entry.id   AF-A0A7Y3L1F6-F1
#
_cell.length_a   1.000
_cell.length_b   1.000
_cell.length_c   1.000
_cell.angle_alpha   90.00
_cell.angle_beta   90.00
_cell.angle_gamma   90.00
#
_symmetry.space_group_name_H-M   'P 1'
#
loop_
_entity.id
_entity.type
_entity.pdbx_description
1 polymer ?
#
loop_
_entity_poly.entity_id
_entity_poly.type
_entity_poly.pdbx_seq_one_letter_code
_entity_poly.pdbx_strand_id
1 'polypeptide(L)'
;MIRLLRRAVALLAVGLLGAAVPGAAQVLGRGALASAPAAPVALAELPALAPAAALGASPTSVAMSVALAAPAVAPSAAAPASPAAGGAAAPAPDAVAPRPDFALLRGLGLYDRIVRRGGLRARADGTIAPVRRPLVLRAFDNDDNLVFYSTKLYLRHKTTGEEKALTTAEFAAARTDIGRAGAYRDYELFGLQDADGGSFRDFLDANNPKIFSQDMAAALARADAAWRGPSWTPFAEGLSDARDAAWVAIITSRAHRPRSLADGFRVLKRRGELKRVPRPELIFPVGEQSDVQRALPGWMKTPERKAEVLMELLDLLESVPLADPAARHVLSFSDDDPDQIERVRARLAADQAAGRWPRVRIVLFSTAPRGAWRAEL
;
A
#
# COMPACT_ATOMS: atom_id res chain seq x y z
N MET A 1 50.11 9.26 -23.88
CA MET A 1 49.83 8.20 -22.88
C MET A 1 48.44 8.45 -22.31
N ILE A 2 47.57 7.44 -22.40
CA ILE A 2 46.17 7.42 -21.92
C ILE A 2 45.17 8.26 -22.76
N ARG A 3 44.98 7.84 -24.01
CA ARG A 3 43.71 7.87 -24.74
C ARG A 3 43.67 6.63 -25.64
N LEU A 4 43.31 5.48 -25.09
CA LEU A 4 43.12 4.22 -25.83
C LEU A 4 42.48 3.19 -24.89
N LEU A 5 41.16 3.05 -24.92
CA LEU A 5 40.41 1.84 -24.52
C LEU A 5 38.91 2.06 -24.72
N ARG A 6 38.49 2.08 -25.99
CA ARG A 6 37.12 1.77 -26.42
C ARG A 6 37.23 1.10 -27.80
N ARG A 7 37.07 -0.23 -27.84
CA ARG A 7 36.65 -1.11 -28.97
C ARG A 7 37.38 -2.47 -28.92
N ALA A 8 36.71 -3.45 -28.34
CA ALA A 8 36.77 -4.89 -28.59
C ALA A 8 35.69 -5.46 -27.65
N VAL A 9 34.63 -6.14 -28.08
CA VAL A 9 34.64 -7.42 -28.76
C VAL A 9 33.34 -7.56 -29.56
N ALA A 10 33.47 -7.77 -30.87
CA ALA A 10 32.44 -8.31 -31.74
C ALA A 10 33.14 -9.24 -32.75
N LEU A 11 32.48 -10.36 -33.03
CA LEU A 11 32.76 -11.39 -34.06
C LEU A 11 33.88 -12.42 -33.78
N LEU A 12 33.43 -13.67 -33.60
CA LEU A 12 33.99 -14.80 -34.33
C LEU A 12 32.87 -15.79 -34.67
N ALA A 13 32.62 -15.92 -35.97
CA ALA A 13 31.80 -16.94 -36.60
C ALA A 13 32.73 -17.98 -37.22
N VAL A 14 32.43 -19.27 -37.09
CA VAL A 14 32.88 -20.34 -38.01
C VAL A 14 31.83 -21.46 -38.00
N GLY A 15 31.37 -21.87 -39.18
CA GLY A 15 30.73 -23.17 -39.37
C GLY A 15 29.64 -23.21 -40.45
N LEU A 16 30.03 -23.39 -41.71
CA LEU A 16 29.15 -23.74 -42.84
C LEU A 16 29.74 -24.96 -43.58
N LEU A 17 28.85 -25.73 -44.22
CA LEU A 17 29.02 -26.96 -45.04
C LEU A 17 29.01 -28.27 -44.22
N GLY A 18 28.19 -29.29 -44.50
CA GLY A 18 27.19 -29.56 -45.55
C GLY A 18 27.11 -31.07 -45.77
N ALA A 19 25.91 -31.67 -45.82
CA ALA A 19 25.64 -32.95 -46.51
C ALA A 19 24.13 -33.20 -46.58
N ALA A 20 23.64 -33.45 -47.79
CA ALA A 20 22.28 -33.86 -48.13
C ALA A 20 22.25 -35.37 -48.42
N VAL A 21 21.17 -36.06 -48.04
CA VAL A 21 20.68 -37.29 -48.72
C VAL A 21 19.13 -37.30 -48.65
N PRO A 22 18.43 -37.73 -49.72
CA PRO A 22 16.98 -37.56 -49.91
C PRO A 22 16.15 -38.84 -49.68
N GLY A 23 14.83 -38.71 -49.57
CA GLY A 23 13.91 -39.74 -50.07
C GLY A 23 12.60 -40.01 -49.31
N ALA A 24 11.51 -40.09 -50.08
CA ALA A 24 10.25 -40.81 -49.87
C ALA A 24 9.07 -40.13 -49.10
N ALA A 25 8.39 -39.26 -49.84
CA ALA A 25 6.97 -39.32 -50.23
C ALA A 25 5.89 -40.02 -49.36
N GLN A 26 4.82 -39.22 -49.17
CA GLN A 26 3.37 -39.51 -49.19
C GLN A 26 2.75 -40.43 -48.12
N VAL A 27 1.74 -39.92 -47.42
CA VAL A 27 0.32 -40.27 -47.63
C VAL A 27 -0.57 -39.17 -47.03
N LEU A 28 -1.63 -38.84 -47.76
CA LEU A 28 -2.67 -37.86 -47.49
C LEU A 28 -3.56 -38.26 -46.31
N GLY A 29 -3.95 -37.27 -45.49
CA GLY A 29 -5.00 -37.42 -44.48
C GLY A 29 -5.58 -36.08 -44.08
N ARG A 30 -6.50 -35.55 -44.89
CA ARG A 30 -7.37 -34.42 -44.51
C ARG A 30 -8.30 -34.87 -43.38
N GLY A 31 -7.97 -34.49 -42.14
CA GLY A 31 -8.85 -34.57 -40.99
C GLY A 31 -9.26 -33.16 -40.56
N ALA A 32 -10.49 -32.77 -40.88
CA ALA A 32 -11.11 -31.56 -40.37
C ALA A 32 -11.36 -31.72 -38.85
N LEU A 33 -10.59 -31.01 -38.02
CA LEU A 33 -10.91 -30.84 -36.61
C LEU A 33 -11.86 -29.66 -36.48
N ALA A 34 -13.15 -29.98 -36.39
CA ALA A 34 -14.18 -29.04 -35.99
C ALA A 34 -13.85 -28.49 -34.59
N SER A 35 -13.79 -27.16 -34.50
CA SER A 35 -13.77 -26.42 -33.24
C SER A 35 -15.06 -26.70 -32.46
N ALA A 36 -14.96 -27.45 -31.37
CA ALA A 36 -16.05 -27.53 -30.40
C ALA A 36 -16.23 -26.14 -29.74
N PRO A 37 -17.46 -25.62 -29.61
CA PRO A 37 -17.70 -24.40 -28.86
C PRO A 37 -17.39 -24.66 -27.39
N ALA A 38 -16.59 -23.77 -26.79
CA ALA A 38 -16.35 -23.76 -25.36
C ALA A 38 -17.69 -23.65 -24.62
N ALA A 39 -18.02 -24.69 -23.84
CA ALA A 39 -19.13 -24.64 -22.90
C ALA A 39 -18.89 -23.51 -21.88
N PRO A 40 -19.91 -22.71 -21.54
CA PRO A 40 -19.78 -21.74 -20.46
C PRO A 40 -19.48 -22.48 -19.16
N VAL A 41 -18.35 -22.16 -18.54
CA VAL A 41 -18.05 -22.56 -17.17
C VAL A 41 -19.06 -21.87 -16.27
N ALA A 42 -20.06 -22.63 -15.82
CA ALA A 42 -21.01 -22.18 -14.81
C ALA A 42 -20.23 -21.83 -13.53
N LEU A 43 -20.29 -20.56 -13.13
CA LEU A 43 -19.96 -20.15 -11.77
C LEU A 43 -20.93 -20.87 -10.85
N ALA A 44 -20.43 -21.87 -10.10
CA ALA A 44 -21.20 -22.49 -9.05
C ALA A 44 -21.72 -21.41 -8.10
N GLU A 45 -23.05 -21.31 -8.01
CA GLU A 45 -23.74 -20.47 -7.04
C GLU A 45 -23.31 -20.92 -5.64
N LEU A 46 -22.72 -19.99 -4.88
CA LEU A 46 -22.55 -20.17 -3.45
C LEU A 46 -23.95 -20.28 -2.83
N PRO A 47 -24.21 -21.29 -1.97
CA PRO A 47 -25.53 -21.43 -1.37
C PRO A 47 -25.88 -20.17 -0.58
N ALA A 48 -27.07 -19.62 -0.88
CA ALA A 48 -27.68 -18.55 -0.11
C ALA A 48 -27.87 -19.04 1.33
N LEU A 49 -27.05 -18.55 2.26
CA LEU A 49 -27.30 -18.72 3.68
C LEU A 49 -28.54 -17.91 4.06
N ALA A 50 -29.53 -18.61 4.62
CA ALA A 50 -30.78 -18.05 5.12
C ALA A 50 -30.54 -16.89 6.11
N PRO A 51 -31.46 -15.93 6.22
CA PRO A 51 -31.34 -14.85 7.18
C PRO A 51 -31.38 -15.42 8.60
N ALA A 52 -30.35 -15.10 9.39
CA ALA A 52 -30.31 -15.42 10.81
C ALA A 52 -31.50 -14.76 11.51
N ALA A 53 -32.41 -15.59 12.00
CA ALA A 53 -33.51 -15.19 12.84
C ALA A 53 -32.96 -14.59 14.14
N ALA A 54 -33.60 -13.50 14.56
CA ALA A 54 -33.33 -12.81 15.81
C ALA A 54 -33.45 -13.77 17.00
N LEU A 55 -32.39 -13.89 17.79
CA LEU A 55 -32.46 -14.41 19.15
C LEU A 55 -31.85 -13.39 20.09
N GLY A 56 -32.67 -13.04 21.09
CA GLY A 56 -32.41 -12.00 22.06
C GLY A 56 -31.38 -12.39 23.12
N ALA A 57 -31.16 -11.40 23.99
CA ALA A 57 -30.45 -11.43 25.27
C ALA A 57 -28.91 -11.41 25.20
N SER A 58 -28.39 -10.19 25.38
CA SER A 58 -27.00 -9.86 25.70
C SER A 58 -26.54 -10.50 27.02
N PRO A 59 -25.31 -11.02 27.10
CA PRO A 59 -24.54 -10.98 28.31
C PRO A 59 -23.75 -9.66 28.38
N THR A 60 -23.82 -9.05 29.56
CA THR A 60 -23.20 -7.80 29.97
C THR A 60 -21.71 -7.78 29.62
N SER A 61 -21.34 -6.99 28.61
CA SER A 61 -19.96 -6.60 28.34
C SER A 61 -19.58 -5.48 29.32
N VAL A 62 -18.63 -5.77 30.20
CA VAL A 62 -17.97 -4.78 31.05
C VAL A 62 -17.18 -3.85 30.12
N ALA A 63 -17.73 -2.66 29.88
CA ALA A 63 -17.02 -1.59 29.20
C ALA A 63 -15.86 -1.12 30.10
N MET A 64 -14.61 -1.44 29.73
CA MET A 64 -13.47 -0.66 30.20
C MET A 64 -13.47 0.67 29.46
N SER A 65 -14.10 1.68 30.06
CA SER A 65 -13.88 3.08 29.70
C SER A 65 -12.45 3.47 30.06
N VAL A 66 -11.55 3.51 29.08
CA VAL A 66 -10.30 4.27 29.20
C VAL A 66 -10.65 5.73 28.94
N ALA A 67 -10.99 6.46 30.00
CA ALA A 67 -11.06 7.91 29.97
C ALA A 67 -9.62 8.46 29.89
N LEU A 68 -9.25 9.01 28.73
CA LEU A 68 -8.07 9.86 28.60
C LEU A 68 -8.36 11.18 29.33
N ALA A 69 -7.91 11.27 30.57
CA ALA A 69 -7.89 12.52 31.32
C ALA A 69 -6.93 13.52 30.62
N ALA A 70 -7.45 14.71 30.30
CA ALA A 70 -6.61 15.83 29.87
C ALA A 70 -5.68 16.24 31.02
N PRO A 71 -4.38 16.49 30.77
CA PRO A 71 -3.51 17.01 31.82
C PRO A 71 -3.92 18.44 32.17
N ALA A 72 -4.09 18.68 33.47
CA ALA A 72 -4.27 20.00 34.04
C ALA A 72 -3.00 20.85 33.77
N VAL A 73 -3.18 21.93 33.04
CA VAL A 73 -2.13 22.93 32.80
C VAL A 73 -2.01 23.80 34.04
N ALA A 74 -0.86 23.74 34.72
CA ALA A 74 -0.52 24.64 35.81
C ALA A 74 -0.34 26.08 35.27
N PRO A 75 -0.68 27.11 36.06
CA PRO A 75 -0.52 28.50 35.63
C PRO A 75 0.96 28.85 35.50
N SER A 76 1.40 29.12 34.26
CA SER A 76 2.74 29.62 33.96
C SER A 76 2.88 31.07 34.39
N ALA A 77 3.97 31.39 35.09
CA ALA A 77 4.31 32.72 35.56
C ALA A 77 4.49 33.71 34.40
N ALA A 78 4.09 34.96 34.66
CA ALA A 78 4.13 36.08 33.72
C ALA A 78 5.54 36.33 33.17
N ALA A 79 5.65 36.32 31.84
CA ALA A 79 6.82 36.80 31.10
C ALA A 79 6.68 38.32 30.82
N PRO A 80 7.80 39.07 30.78
CA PRO A 80 7.79 40.53 30.66
C PRO A 80 7.37 41.00 29.26
N ALA A 81 6.79 42.20 29.23
CA ALA A 81 6.27 42.87 28.05
C ALA A 81 7.33 43.01 26.93
N SER A 82 6.97 42.54 25.73
CA SER A 82 7.71 42.80 24.49
C SER A 82 7.45 44.23 23.98
N PRO A 83 8.47 44.89 23.39
CA PRO A 83 8.36 46.24 22.87
C PRO A 83 7.62 46.30 21.53
N ALA A 84 7.17 47.51 21.23
CA ALA A 84 6.23 47.89 20.18
C ALA A 84 6.54 47.38 18.76
N ALA A 85 5.45 47.10 18.05
CA ALA A 85 5.38 46.66 16.67
C ALA A 85 6.07 47.63 15.69
N GLY A 86 7.19 47.20 15.12
CA GLY A 86 7.67 47.69 13.83
C GLY A 86 6.94 46.91 12.73
N GLY A 87 6.27 47.62 11.82
CA GLY A 87 5.56 47.04 10.68
C GLY A 87 6.52 46.26 9.77
N ALA A 88 6.45 44.93 9.85
CA ALA A 88 7.08 44.06 8.87
C ALA A 88 6.29 44.15 7.56
N ALA A 89 6.97 44.56 6.48
CA ALA A 89 6.45 44.51 5.14
C ALA A 89 5.95 43.09 4.82
N ALA A 90 4.82 42.99 4.12
CA ALA A 90 4.32 41.72 3.60
C ALA A 90 5.45 41.00 2.85
N PRO A 91 5.68 39.70 3.10
CA PRO A 91 6.73 38.96 2.41
C PRO A 91 6.52 39.11 0.90
N ALA A 92 7.62 39.43 0.21
CA ALA A 92 7.64 39.49 -1.24
C ALA A 92 7.09 38.16 -1.81
N PRO A 93 6.34 38.18 -2.93
CA PRO A 93 5.79 36.96 -3.51
C PRO A 93 6.93 35.96 -3.73
N ASP A 94 6.87 34.89 -2.94
CA ASP A 94 7.91 33.88 -2.80
C ASP A 94 8.40 33.40 -4.16
N ALA A 95 9.72 33.18 -4.26
CA ALA A 95 10.27 32.37 -5.33
C ALA A 95 9.49 31.05 -5.35
N VAL A 96 8.66 30.88 -6.37
CA VAL A 96 7.78 29.72 -6.50
C VAL A 96 8.67 28.49 -6.49
N ALA A 97 8.64 27.74 -5.38
CA ALA A 97 9.36 26.48 -5.26
C ALA A 97 9.05 25.65 -6.51
N PRO A 98 10.07 25.00 -7.13
CA PRO A 98 9.86 24.24 -8.35
C PRO A 98 8.70 23.27 -8.13
N ARG A 99 7.72 23.30 -9.04
CA ARG A 99 6.55 22.43 -8.93
C ARG A 99 7.03 20.98 -8.88
N PRO A 100 6.51 20.16 -7.95
CA PRO A 100 6.79 18.74 -7.96
C PRO A 100 6.38 18.17 -9.33
N ASP A 101 7.27 17.37 -9.93
CA ASP A 101 7.04 16.80 -11.26
C ASP A 101 6.07 15.61 -11.22
N PHE A 102 5.80 15.09 -10.02
CA PHE A 102 5.02 13.89 -9.75
C PHE A 102 5.56 12.67 -10.50
N ALA A 103 6.90 12.53 -10.56
CA ALA A 103 7.57 11.53 -11.36
C ALA A 103 7.02 10.10 -11.14
N LEU A 104 6.79 9.69 -9.89
CA LEU A 104 6.28 8.36 -9.59
C LEU A 104 4.83 8.22 -10.06
N LEU A 105 3.94 9.15 -9.67
CA LEU A 105 2.52 9.05 -10.03
C LEU A 105 2.31 9.16 -11.54
N ARG A 106 3.13 9.95 -12.25
CA ARG A 106 3.09 10.06 -13.72
C ARG A 106 3.70 8.85 -14.39
N GLY A 107 4.83 8.33 -13.90
CA GLY A 107 5.45 7.10 -14.41
C GLY A 107 4.51 5.89 -14.34
N LEU A 108 3.65 5.83 -13.31
CA LEU A 108 2.61 4.82 -13.16
C LEU A 108 1.30 5.16 -13.92
N GLY A 109 1.25 6.31 -14.59
CA GLY A 109 0.05 6.86 -15.24
C GLY A 109 -1.11 7.14 -14.29
N LEU A 110 -0.86 7.26 -12.99
CA LEU A 110 -1.86 7.40 -11.94
C LEU A 110 -2.30 8.85 -11.71
N TYR A 111 -1.40 9.83 -11.91
CA TYR A 111 -1.66 11.24 -11.59
C TYR A 111 -3.01 11.75 -12.11
N ASP A 112 -3.23 11.70 -13.44
CA ASP A 112 -4.46 12.22 -14.05
C ASP A 112 -5.70 11.45 -13.60
N ARG A 113 -5.56 10.14 -13.33
CA ARG A 113 -6.66 9.31 -12.83
C ARG A 113 -7.02 9.71 -11.41
N ILE A 114 -6.04 9.95 -10.53
CA ILE A 114 -6.25 10.38 -9.14
C ILE A 114 -6.93 11.74 -9.12
N VAL A 115 -6.42 12.72 -9.88
CA VAL A 115 -6.99 14.08 -9.99
C VAL A 115 -8.44 14.02 -10.46
N ARG A 116 -8.69 13.40 -11.61
CA ARG A 116 -10.03 13.33 -12.22
C ARG A 116 -11.03 12.60 -11.34
N ARG A 117 -10.67 11.42 -10.82
CA ARG A 117 -11.58 10.62 -9.98
C ARG A 117 -11.69 11.17 -8.55
N GLY A 118 -10.74 12.01 -8.12
CA GLY A 118 -10.74 12.71 -6.84
C GLY A 118 -11.74 13.88 -6.77
N GLY A 119 -12.43 14.16 -7.88
CA GLY A 119 -13.34 15.29 -8.00
C GLY A 119 -12.64 16.63 -8.18
N LEU A 120 -11.34 16.62 -8.49
CA LEU A 120 -10.58 17.82 -8.78
C LEU A 120 -10.78 18.24 -10.23
N ARG A 121 -10.90 19.54 -10.45
CA ARG A 121 -11.05 20.13 -11.79
C ARG A 121 -9.72 20.66 -12.24
N ALA A 122 -9.12 20.02 -13.24
CA ALA A 122 -7.98 20.59 -13.95
C ALA A 122 -8.45 21.78 -14.81
N ARG A 123 -7.64 22.83 -14.85
CA ARG A 123 -7.79 24.00 -15.72
C ARG A 123 -7.06 23.75 -17.05
N ALA A 124 -7.34 24.60 -18.03
CA ALA A 124 -6.71 24.51 -19.35
C ALA A 124 -5.17 24.66 -19.30
N ASP A 125 -4.65 25.36 -18.30
CA ASP A 125 -3.21 25.55 -18.06
C ASP A 125 -2.55 24.39 -17.27
N GLY A 126 -3.29 23.30 -17.04
CA GLY A 126 -2.83 22.14 -16.27
C GLY A 126 -2.83 22.31 -14.75
N THR A 127 -3.22 23.48 -14.23
CA THR A 127 -3.35 23.70 -12.77
C THR A 127 -4.66 23.15 -12.23
N ILE A 128 -4.75 22.91 -10.91
CA ILE A 128 -5.96 22.45 -10.25
C ILE A 128 -6.77 23.66 -9.78
N ALA A 129 -8.08 23.66 -10.03
CA ALA A 129 -8.98 24.71 -9.54
C ALA A 129 -9.12 24.65 -8.00
N PRO A 130 -9.29 25.80 -7.32
CA PRO A 130 -9.43 25.83 -5.87
C PRO A 130 -10.59 25.00 -5.35
N VAL A 131 -10.37 24.30 -4.24
CA VAL A 131 -11.43 23.58 -3.53
C VAL A 131 -11.90 24.38 -2.32
N ARG A 132 -13.23 24.39 -2.09
CA ARG A 132 -13.84 25.13 -0.96
C ARG A 132 -13.64 24.47 0.39
N ARG A 133 -13.57 23.13 0.40
CA ARG A 133 -13.42 22.33 1.60
C ARG A 133 -12.08 21.60 1.50
N PRO A 134 -11.26 21.59 2.56
CA PRO A 134 -10.04 20.82 2.58
C PRO A 134 -10.26 19.36 2.19
N LEU A 135 -9.24 18.81 1.54
CA LEU A 135 -9.14 17.38 1.27
C LEU A 135 -8.58 16.69 2.50
N VAL A 136 -9.11 15.51 2.81
CA VAL A 136 -8.61 14.64 3.86
C VAL A 136 -8.22 13.34 3.21
N LEU A 137 -6.91 13.13 3.02
CA LEU A 137 -6.34 11.90 2.49
C LEU A 137 -6.01 10.98 3.65
N ARG A 138 -6.64 9.81 3.70
CA ARG A 138 -6.37 8.78 4.71
C ARG A 138 -5.62 7.62 4.07
N ALA A 139 -4.33 7.51 4.35
CA ALA A 139 -3.49 6.41 3.92
C ALA A 139 -3.36 5.36 5.03
N PHE A 140 -3.32 4.09 4.65
CA PHE A 140 -3.17 2.97 5.57
C PHE A 140 -2.17 1.97 4.99
N ASP A 141 -1.28 1.42 5.81
CA ASP A 141 -0.75 0.09 5.49
C ASP A 141 -1.89 -0.92 5.52
N ASN A 142 -1.76 -2.00 4.74
CA ASN A 142 -2.73 -3.08 4.75
C ASN A 142 -2.08 -4.36 5.30
N ASP A 143 -2.02 -4.43 6.62
CA ASP A 143 -1.66 -5.63 7.36
C ASP A 143 -2.49 -5.70 8.66
N ASP A 144 -1.87 -6.07 9.78
CA ASP A 144 -2.55 -6.26 11.07
C ASP A 144 -3.10 -4.94 11.66
N ASN A 145 -2.72 -3.79 11.09
CA ASN A 145 -3.36 -2.51 11.38
C ASN A 145 -4.81 -2.41 10.87
N LEU A 146 -5.18 -3.11 9.79
CA LEU A 146 -6.53 -3.05 9.17
C LEU A 146 -7.32 -4.33 9.38
N VAL A 147 -6.73 -5.46 9.00
CA VAL A 147 -7.40 -6.77 9.03
C VAL A 147 -6.39 -7.83 9.43
N PHE A 148 -6.74 -8.68 10.39
CA PHE A 148 -5.91 -9.83 10.77
C PHE A 148 -6.14 -10.99 9.80
N TYR A 149 -5.23 -11.12 8.84
CA TYR A 149 -5.34 -12.10 7.75
C TYR A 149 -4.88 -13.51 8.17
N SER A 150 -5.34 -14.52 7.44
CA SER A 150 -4.81 -15.89 7.51
C SER A 150 -3.55 -16.12 6.67
N THR A 151 -3.09 -15.09 5.92
CA THR A 151 -1.96 -15.16 4.99
C THR A 151 -0.74 -15.77 5.66
N LYS A 152 -0.08 -16.70 4.96
CA LYS A 152 1.10 -17.40 5.49
C LYS A 152 2.38 -16.96 4.79
N LEU A 153 3.46 -17.00 5.56
CA LEU A 153 4.83 -16.93 5.07
C LEU A 153 5.47 -18.30 5.21
N TYR A 154 6.34 -18.66 4.29
CA TYR A 154 6.95 -19.99 4.25
C TYR A 154 8.44 -19.89 4.47
N LEU A 155 8.96 -20.65 5.43
CA LEU A 155 10.39 -20.88 5.61
C LEU A 155 10.75 -22.26 5.10
N ARG A 156 11.95 -22.43 4.53
CA ARG A 156 12.44 -23.73 4.07
C ARG A 156 13.59 -24.20 4.95
N HIS A 157 13.54 -25.44 5.41
CA HIS A 157 14.64 -26.03 6.15
C HIS A 157 15.85 -26.22 5.24
N LYS A 158 17.03 -25.74 5.65
CA LYS A 158 18.25 -25.66 4.82
C LYS A 158 18.72 -27.02 4.30
N THR A 159 18.59 -28.08 5.12
CA THR A 159 19.03 -29.43 4.77
C THR A 159 17.94 -30.33 4.18
N THR A 160 16.76 -30.40 4.80
CA THR A 160 15.69 -31.33 4.40
C THR A 160 14.79 -30.77 3.29
N GLY A 161 14.76 -29.45 3.09
CA GLY A 161 13.83 -28.78 2.20
C GLY A 161 12.39 -28.70 2.74
N GLU A 162 12.13 -29.19 3.96
CA GLU A 162 10.80 -29.12 4.58
C GLU A 162 10.36 -27.67 4.78
N GLU A 163 9.11 -27.37 4.42
CA GLU A 163 8.55 -26.04 4.57
C GLU A 163 7.82 -25.89 5.91
N LYS A 164 7.98 -24.71 6.53
CA LYS A 164 7.25 -24.30 7.72
C LYS A 164 6.50 -23.00 7.46
N ALA A 165 5.18 -23.07 7.57
CA ALA A 165 4.31 -21.90 7.45
C ALA A 165 4.29 -21.10 8.77
N LEU A 166 4.33 -19.78 8.65
CA LEU A 166 4.23 -18.79 9.73
C LEU A 166 3.11 -17.82 9.44
N THR A 167 2.44 -17.34 10.49
CA THR A 167 1.62 -16.12 10.45
C THR A 167 2.50 -14.87 10.29
N THR A 168 1.89 -13.75 9.91
CA THR A 168 2.53 -12.42 9.88
C THR A 168 3.16 -12.07 11.23
N ALA A 169 2.42 -12.28 12.33
CA ALA A 169 2.88 -12.02 13.69
C ALA A 169 4.07 -12.91 14.10
N GLU A 170 4.03 -14.22 13.81
CA GLU A 170 5.15 -15.13 14.07
C GLU A 170 6.39 -14.73 13.27
N PHE A 171 6.21 -14.37 12.00
CA PHE A 171 7.31 -13.90 11.18
C PHE A 171 7.90 -12.58 11.70
N ALA A 172 7.07 -11.61 12.07
CA ALA A 172 7.53 -10.34 12.64
C ALA A 172 8.38 -10.54 13.91
N ALA A 173 8.00 -11.49 14.77
CA ALA A 173 8.75 -11.84 15.97
C ALA A 173 10.07 -12.57 15.67
N ALA A 174 10.12 -13.38 14.60
CA ALA A 174 11.26 -14.25 14.30
C ALA A 174 12.23 -13.69 13.24
N ARG A 175 11.83 -12.69 12.44
CA ARG A 175 12.51 -12.30 11.18
C ARG A 175 14.00 -11.98 11.31
N THR A 176 14.46 -11.50 12.45
CA THR A 176 15.87 -11.18 12.71
C THR A 176 16.73 -12.41 13.01
N ASP A 177 16.11 -13.50 13.44
CA ASP A 177 16.76 -14.69 13.99
C ASP A 177 16.70 -15.88 13.01
N ILE A 178 15.85 -15.80 11.97
CA ILE A 178 15.76 -16.82 10.92
C ILE A 178 17.15 -17.09 10.31
N GLY A 179 17.52 -18.36 10.27
CA GLY A 179 18.79 -18.80 9.73
C GLY A 179 20.00 -18.53 10.64
N ARG A 180 19.80 -17.95 11.83
CA ARG A 180 20.85 -17.54 12.78
C ARG A 180 20.72 -18.18 14.15
N ALA A 181 19.55 -18.11 14.78
CA ALA A 181 19.35 -18.53 16.16
C ALA A 181 17.91 -19.02 16.43
N GLY A 182 17.69 -19.57 17.62
CA GLY A 182 16.37 -19.98 18.09
C GLY A 182 15.74 -21.13 17.28
N ALA A 183 14.41 -21.17 17.28
CA ALA A 183 13.61 -22.24 16.65
C ALA A 183 13.71 -22.27 15.11
N TYR A 184 14.26 -21.22 14.50
CA TYR A 184 14.34 -21.06 13.04
C TYR A 184 15.79 -20.98 12.53
N ARG A 185 16.80 -21.35 13.34
CA ARG A 185 18.22 -21.30 12.96
C ARG A 185 18.56 -22.15 11.72
N ASP A 186 17.84 -23.27 11.55
CA ASP A 186 18.04 -24.24 10.47
C ASP A 186 17.11 -23.98 9.27
N TYR A 187 16.40 -22.84 9.28
CA TYR A 187 15.48 -22.42 8.23
C TYR A 187 16.02 -21.19 7.48
N GLU A 188 15.54 -20.99 6.26
CA GLU A 188 15.85 -19.83 5.42
C GLU A 188 14.61 -19.28 4.72
N LEU A 189 14.71 -18.01 4.30
CA LEU A 189 13.83 -17.45 3.28
C LEU A 189 14.33 -17.89 1.90
N PHE A 190 13.41 -18.10 0.98
CA PHE A 190 13.70 -18.55 -0.38
C PHE A 190 12.92 -17.71 -1.39
N GLY A 191 13.46 -17.68 -2.60
CA GLY A 191 13.23 -16.62 -3.57
C GLY A 191 11.98 -16.83 -4.42
N LEU A 192 11.57 -15.76 -5.09
CA LEU A 192 10.43 -15.77 -6.00
C LEU A 192 10.65 -16.64 -7.24
N GLN A 193 11.91 -16.94 -7.55
CA GLN A 193 12.32 -17.83 -8.63
C GLN A 193 12.14 -19.32 -8.30
N ASP A 194 11.86 -19.68 -7.04
CA ASP A 194 11.50 -21.04 -6.67
C ASP A 194 10.13 -21.40 -7.27
N ALA A 195 9.92 -22.68 -7.64
CA ALA A 195 8.76 -23.14 -8.41
C ALA A 195 7.40 -22.74 -7.81
N ASP A 196 7.34 -22.60 -6.48
CA ASP A 196 6.12 -22.26 -5.76
C ASP A 196 5.97 -20.77 -5.42
N GLY A 197 6.84 -19.89 -5.93
CA GLY A 197 6.77 -18.45 -5.70
C GLY A 197 7.40 -17.97 -4.39
N GLY A 198 8.25 -18.81 -3.77
CA GLY A 198 9.10 -18.42 -2.65
C GLY A 198 8.41 -18.29 -1.28
N SER A 199 9.10 -17.65 -0.34
CA SER A 199 8.62 -17.44 1.03
C SER A 199 7.39 -16.56 1.15
N PHE A 200 7.13 -15.72 0.15
CA PHE A 200 6.07 -14.71 0.16
C PHE A 200 4.98 -15.00 -0.88
N ARG A 201 4.84 -16.26 -1.32
CA ARG A 201 3.93 -16.66 -2.40
C ARG A 201 2.46 -16.26 -2.18
N ASP A 202 2.02 -16.14 -0.93
CA ASP A 202 0.65 -15.74 -0.57
C ASP A 202 0.47 -14.21 -0.52
N PHE A 203 1.56 -13.44 -0.63
CA PHE A 203 1.56 -11.97 -0.64
C PHE A 203 1.57 -11.39 -2.06
N LEU A 204 1.39 -12.25 -3.07
CA LEU A 204 1.47 -11.91 -4.49
C LEU A 204 0.44 -12.69 -5.32
N ASP A 205 0.22 -12.25 -6.56
CA ASP A 205 -0.83 -12.81 -7.42
C ASP A 205 -0.36 -13.98 -8.30
N ALA A 206 0.93 -14.35 -8.27
CA ALA A 206 1.55 -15.22 -9.29
C ALA A 206 0.86 -16.57 -9.44
N ASN A 207 0.62 -17.27 -8.33
CA ASN A 207 0.00 -18.61 -8.37
C ASN A 207 -1.52 -18.53 -8.33
N ASN A 208 -2.06 -17.53 -7.63
CA ASN A 208 -3.49 -17.39 -7.42
C ASN A 208 -3.88 -15.91 -7.26
N PRO A 209 -4.45 -15.25 -8.28
CA PRO A 209 -4.85 -13.84 -8.19
C PRO A 209 -6.03 -13.60 -7.24
N LYS A 210 -6.67 -14.66 -6.73
CA LYS A 210 -7.78 -14.57 -5.77
C LYS A 210 -7.33 -14.76 -4.33
N ILE A 211 -6.04 -15.03 -4.06
CA ILE A 211 -5.57 -15.39 -2.72
C ILE A 211 -5.91 -14.30 -1.68
N PHE A 212 -5.72 -13.03 -2.03
CA PHE A 212 -6.09 -11.93 -1.14
C PHE A 212 -7.60 -11.87 -0.84
N SER A 213 -8.45 -12.17 -1.84
CA SER A 213 -9.91 -12.23 -1.62
C SER A 213 -10.31 -13.43 -0.78
N GLN A 214 -9.58 -14.54 -0.88
CA GLN A 214 -9.79 -15.73 -0.05
C GLN A 214 -9.37 -15.47 1.39
N ASP A 215 -8.22 -14.85 1.61
CA ASP A 215 -7.76 -14.44 2.94
C ASP A 215 -8.75 -13.47 3.60
N MET A 216 -9.29 -12.50 2.84
CA MET A 216 -10.33 -11.61 3.34
C MET A 216 -11.61 -12.36 3.73
N ALA A 217 -12.04 -13.33 2.90
CA ALA A 217 -13.22 -14.14 3.20
C ALA A 217 -12.99 -15.06 4.42
N ALA A 218 -11.79 -15.61 4.57
CA ALA A 218 -11.39 -16.43 5.71
C ALA A 218 -11.35 -15.62 7.01
N ALA A 219 -10.80 -14.40 6.97
CA ALA A 219 -10.80 -13.47 8.11
C ALA A 219 -12.24 -13.18 8.58
N LEU A 220 -13.17 -12.93 7.65
CA LEU A 220 -14.58 -12.68 7.95
C LEU A 220 -15.37 -13.92 8.41
N ALA A 221 -14.87 -15.12 8.12
CA ALA A 221 -15.51 -16.35 8.57
C ALA A 221 -15.18 -16.70 10.03
N ARG A 222 -14.22 -16.00 10.64
CA ARG A 222 -13.92 -16.14 12.07
C ARG A 222 -15.11 -15.65 12.89
N ALA A 223 -15.53 -16.46 13.87
CA ALA A 223 -16.74 -16.21 14.64
C ALA A 223 -16.65 -14.96 15.54
N ASP A 224 -15.43 -14.51 15.83
CA ASP A 224 -15.17 -13.28 16.58
C ASP A 224 -14.94 -12.09 15.64
N ALA A 225 -15.37 -10.89 16.05
CA ALA A 225 -15.01 -9.64 15.37
C ALA A 225 -13.50 -9.32 15.48
N ALA A 226 -12.68 -10.27 15.94
CA ALA A 226 -11.24 -10.18 16.11
C ALA A 226 -10.47 -10.26 14.79
N TRP A 227 -11.14 -10.09 13.64
CA TRP A 227 -10.50 -9.87 12.34
C TRP A 227 -10.18 -8.41 12.08
N ARG A 228 -10.76 -7.46 12.83
CA ARG A 228 -10.56 -6.02 12.64
C ARG A 228 -9.31 -5.52 13.37
N GLY A 229 -8.38 -4.92 12.63
CA GLY A 229 -7.19 -4.27 13.19
C GLY A 229 -7.50 -2.90 13.82
N PRO A 230 -6.53 -2.28 14.54
CA PRO A 230 -6.73 -1.01 15.25
C PRO A 230 -7.16 0.18 14.37
N SER A 231 -6.76 0.23 13.10
CA SER A 231 -7.15 1.26 12.13
C SER A 231 -8.44 0.95 11.37
N TRP A 232 -9.14 -0.14 11.69
CA TRP A 232 -10.36 -0.54 10.98
C TRP A 232 -11.45 0.55 10.99
N THR A 233 -11.76 1.11 12.16
CA THR A 233 -12.80 2.14 12.30
C THR A 233 -12.51 3.39 11.44
N PRO A 234 -11.35 4.07 11.56
CA PRO A 234 -11.07 5.24 10.72
C PRO A 234 -10.95 4.92 9.23
N PHE A 235 -10.61 3.68 8.87
CA PHE A 235 -10.63 3.21 7.48
C PHE A 235 -12.07 3.06 6.94
N ALA A 236 -12.95 2.39 7.69
CA ALA A 236 -14.36 2.22 7.32
C ALA A 236 -15.11 3.56 7.25
N GLU A 237 -14.82 4.47 8.18
CA GLU A 237 -15.31 5.86 8.15
C GLU A 237 -14.88 6.61 6.89
N GLY A 238 -13.60 6.52 6.51
CA GLY A 238 -13.09 7.13 5.29
C GLY A 238 -13.77 6.63 4.01
N LEU A 239 -14.34 5.41 4.05
CA LEU A 239 -15.07 4.81 2.94
C LEU A 239 -16.61 5.02 3.04
N SER A 240 -17.07 5.77 4.04
CA SER A 240 -18.50 5.88 4.37
C SER A 240 -19.30 6.82 3.45
N ASP A 241 -18.65 7.81 2.83
CA ASP A 241 -19.22 8.69 1.81
C ASP A 241 -18.35 8.77 0.55
N ALA A 242 -18.91 9.30 -0.55
CA ALA A 242 -18.24 9.27 -1.86
C ALA A 242 -17.07 10.24 -1.98
N ARG A 243 -17.10 11.36 -1.25
CA ARG A 243 -16.07 12.38 -1.31
C ARG A 243 -14.83 11.89 -0.57
N ASP A 244 -14.99 11.41 0.65
CA ASP A 244 -13.86 10.96 1.47
C ASP A 244 -13.28 9.65 0.92
N ALA A 245 -14.13 8.73 0.42
CA ALA A 245 -13.67 7.50 -0.20
C ALA A 245 -12.80 7.70 -1.45
N ALA A 246 -12.92 8.86 -2.11
CA ALA A 246 -12.08 9.22 -3.24
C ALA A 246 -10.62 9.54 -2.83
N TRP A 247 -10.36 9.67 -1.52
CA TRP A 247 -9.10 10.04 -0.91
C TRP A 247 -8.63 9.05 0.17
N VAL A 248 -9.15 7.81 0.14
CA VAL A 248 -8.60 6.71 0.93
C VAL A 248 -7.54 5.99 0.11
N ALA A 249 -6.32 5.91 0.65
CA ALA A 249 -5.18 5.24 0.05
C ALA A 249 -4.73 4.03 0.87
N ILE A 250 -4.20 3.02 0.19
CA ILE A 250 -3.54 1.86 0.77
C ILE A 250 -2.11 1.87 0.28
N ILE A 251 -1.13 1.78 1.18
CA ILE A 251 0.30 1.74 0.84
C ILE A 251 0.91 0.55 1.57
N THR A 252 1.14 -0.56 0.87
CA THR A 252 1.34 -1.86 1.52
C THR A 252 2.54 -2.64 1.00
N SER A 253 3.19 -3.40 1.90
CA SER A 253 4.26 -4.34 1.54
C SER A 253 3.76 -5.54 0.73
N ARG A 254 2.44 -5.82 0.74
CA ARG A 254 1.82 -6.85 -0.10
C ARG A 254 2.06 -6.53 -1.57
N ALA A 255 2.47 -7.51 -2.35
CA ALA A 255 2.81 -7.40 -3.78
C ALA A 255 1.67 -7.80 -4.72
N HIS A 256 0.45 -7.98 -4.20
CA HIS A 256 -0.76 -8.14 -5.01
C HIS A 256 -0.97 -6.96 -5.95
N ARG A 257 -1.56 -7.18 -7.12
CA ARG A 257 -1.93 -6.08 -8.01
C ARG A 257 -2.99 -5.20 -7.33
N PRO A 258 -3.02 -3.88 -7.60
CA PRO A 258 -4.03 -2.97 -7.02
C PRO A 258 -5.48 -3.43 -7.22
N ARG A 259 -5.78 -4.07 -8.36
CA ARG A 259 -7.12 -4.62 -8.64
C ARG A 259 -7.47 -5.81 -7.74
N SER A 260 -6.51 -6.72 -7.51
CA SER A 260 -6.69 -7.90 -6.66
C SER A 260 -6.91 -7.49 -5.19
N LEU A 261 -6.18 -6.47 -4.71
CA LEU A 261 -6.44 -5.85 -3.40
C LEU A 261 -7.83 -5.25 -3.33
N ALA A 262 -8.24 -4.47 -4.34
CA ALA A 262 -9.60 -3.93 -4.40
C ALA A 262 -10.67 -5.03 -4.44
N ASP A 263 -10.42 -6.17 -5.11
CA ASP A 263 -11.31 -7.33 -5.11
C ASP A 263 -11.48 -7.95 -3.72
N GLY A 264 -10.41 -8.00 -2.91
CA GLY A 264 -10.50 -8.40 -1.51
C GLY A 264 -11.39 -7.45 -0.71
N PHE A 265 -11.19 -6.14 -0.82
CA PHE A 265 -12.08 -5.17 -0.17
C PHE A 265 -13.54 -5.22 -0.68
N ARG A 266 -13.80 -5.72 -1.90
CA ARG A 266 -15.18 -5.98 -2.37
C ARG A 266 -15.84 -7.11 -1.57
N VAL A 267 -15.08 -8.06 -1.00
CA VAL A 267 -15.62 -9.08 -0.09
C VAL A 267 -16.25 -8.41 1.14
N LEU A 268 -15.52 -7.48 1.77
CA LEU A 268 -16.00 -6.69 2.91
C LEU A 268 -17.26 -5.89 2.55
N LYS A 269 -17.25 -5.21 1.39
CA LYS A 269 -18.42 -4.48 0.91
C LYS A 269 -19.64 -5.40 0.73
N ARG A 270 -19.48 -6.58 0.13
CA ARG A 270 -20.58 -7.55 -0.06
C ARG A 270 -21.15 -8.06 1.26
N ARG A 271 -20.33 -8.10 2.32
CA ARG A 271 -20.75 -8.47 3.69
C ARG A 271 -21.33 -7.31 4.49
N GLY A 272 -21.41 -6.10 3.93
CA GLY A 272 -21.93 -4.92 4.62
C GLY A 272 -20.94 -4.23 5.56
N GLU A 273 -19.69 -4.71 5.62
CA GLU A 273 -18.64 -4.16 6.48
C GLU A 273 -18.09 -2.82 5.96
N LEU A 274 -18.19 -2.59 4.64
CA LEU A 274 -17.80 -1.34 4.00
C LEU A 274 -18.90 -0.81 3.09
N LYS A 275 -19.13 0.51 3.10
CA LYS A 275 -20.04 1.16 2.15
C LYS A 275 -19.42 1.29 0.75
N ARG A 276 -18.10 1.51 0.68
CA ARG A 276 -17.32 1.67 -0.56
C ARG A 276 -16.02 0.89 -0.48
N VAL A 277 -15.36 0.77 -1.63
CA VAL A 277 -14.08 0.05 -1.77
C VAL A 277 -13.01 1.07 -2.13
N PRO A 278 -11.77 0.96 -1.59
CA PRO A 278 -10.66 1.79 -2.02
C PRO A 278 -10.47 1.71 -3.54
N ARG A 279 -10.18 2.85 -4.16
CA ARG A 279 -9.99 2.88 -5.61
C ARG A 279 -8.64 2.25 -5.94
N PRO A 280 -8.52 1.39 -6.98
CA PRO A 280 -7.24 0.81 -7.37
C PRO A 280 -6.14 1.85 -7.64
N GLU A 281 -6.48 3.07 -8.05
CA GLU A 281 -5.51 4.14 -8.31
C GLU A 281 -4.90 4.77 -7.05
N LEU A 282 -5.43 4.46 -5.87
CA LEU A 282 -4.88 4.83 -4.57
C LEU A 282 -4.44 3.60 -3.76
N ILE A 283 -4.25 2.45 -4.42
CA ILE A 283 -3.65 1.28 -3.80
C ILE A 283 -2.24 1.13 -4.37
N PHE A 284 -1.24 1.25 -3.49
CA PHE A 284 0.18 1.27 -3.81
C PHE A 284 0.88 0.07 -3.13
N PRO A 285 0.88 -1.10 -3.78
CA PRO A 285 1.81 -2.17 -3.46
C PRO A 285 3.24 -1.65 -3.60
N VAL A 286 4.06 -1.74 -2.54
CA VAL A 286 5.47 -1.34 -2.53
C VAL A 286 6.42 -2.53 -2.34
N GLY A 287 5.86 -3.73 -2.19
CA GLY A 287 6.59 -4.98 -2.08
C GLY A 287 7.38 -5.34 -3.33
N GLU A 288 8.12 -6.44 -3.24
CA GLU A 288 8.87 -6.99 -4.38
C GLU A 288 7.93 -7.31 -5.55
N GLN A 289 8.38 -7.09 -6.79
CA GLN A 289 7.62 -7.25 -8.04
C GLN A 289 6.47 -6.25 -8.27
N SER A 290 6.23 -5.30 -7.37
CA SER A 290 5.21 -4.27 -7.57
C SER A 290 5.60 -3.24 -8.64
N ASP A 291 4.62 -2.61 -9.28
CA ASP A 291 4.84 -1.52 -10.23
C ASP A 291 5.56 -0.33 -9.56
N VAL A 292 5.24 -0.04 -8.29
CA VAL A 292 5.90 1.01 -7.51
C VAL A 292 7.36 0.67 -7.28
N GLN A 293 7.68 -0.57 -6.87
CA GLN A 293 9.07 -1.01 -6.71
C GLN A 293 9.87 -0.88 -8.00
N ARG A 294 9.28 -1.25 -9.15
CA ARG A 294 9.94 -1.14 -10.46
C ARG A 294 10.13 0.31 -10.93
N ALA A 295 9.28 1.23 -10.47
CA ALA A 295 9.38 2.65 -10.79
C ALA A 295 10.35 3.41 -9.89
N LEU A 296 10.76 2.83 -8.76
CA LEU A 296 11.67 3.44 -7.78
C LEU A 296 13.08 2.84 -7.85
N PRO A 297 14.11 3.54 -7.33
CA PRO A 297 15.45 2.99 -7.25
C PRO A 297 15.52 1.68 -6.46
N GLY A 298 16.17 0.66 -7.04
CA GLY A 298 16.21 -0.70 -6.47
C GLY A 298 16.88 -0.82 -5.09
N TRP A 299 17.63 0.19 -4.64
CA TRP A 299 18.23 0.23 -3.30
C TRP A 299 17.22 0.55 -2.20
N MET A 300 16.09 1.21 -2.54
CA MET A 300 15.05 1.56 -1.57
C MET A 300 14.41 0.30 -1.00
N LYS A 301 14.26 0.24 0.32
CA LYS A 301 13.50 -0.81 1.00
C LYS A 301 12.06 -0.35 1.20
N THR A 302 11.24 -1.22 1.78
CA THR A 302 9.81 -0.98 2.00
C THR A 302 9.51 0.37 2.67
N PRO A 303 10.19 0.78 3.77
CA PRO A 303 9.91 2.06 4.41
C PRO A 303 10.20 3.26 3.51
N GLU A 304 11.31 3.22 2.78
CA GLU A 304 11.68 4.31 1.86
C GLU A 304 10.68 4.40 0.70
N ARG A 305 10.24 3.26 0.13
CA ARG A 305 9.21 3.25 -0.91
C ARG A 305 7.86 3.77 -0.41
N LYS A 306 7.44 3.40 0.81
CA LYS A 306 6.24 3.96 1.45
C LYS A 306 6.35 5.48 1.58
N ALA A 307 7.50 5.98 2.04
CA ALA A 307 7.75 7.41 2.17
C ALA A 307 7.71 8.14 0.82
N GLU A 308 8.31 7.59 -0.25
CA GLU A 308 8.24 8.20 -1.60
C GLU A 308 6.80 8.30 -2.12
N VAL A 309 5.97 7.27 -1.93
CA VAL A 309 4.54 7.35 -2.27
C VAL A 309 3.83 8.44 -1.45
N LEU A 310 4.11 8.52 -0.15
CA LEU A 310 3.51 9.54 0.72
C LEU A 310 3.91 10.95 0.31
N MET A 311 5.19 11.19 -0.04
CA MET A 311 5.67 12.49 -0.50
C MET A 311 4.97 12.93 -1.79
N GLU A 312 4.78 12.03 -2.75
CA GLU A 312 4.03 12.30 -3.98
C GLU A 312 2.55 12.65 -3.71
N LEU A 313 1.92 11.98 -2.74
CA LEU A 313 0.56 12.29 -2.32
C LEU A 313 0.48 13.62 -1.55
N LEU A 314 1.49 13.95 -0.73
CA LEU A 314 1.61 15.24 -0.04
C LEU A 314 1.82 16.38 -1.03
N ASP A 315 2.72 16.22 -2.00
CA ASP A 315 2.93 17.14 -3.11
C ASP A 315 1.64 17.36 -3.91
N LEU A 316 0.86 16.29 -4.12
CA LEU A 316 -0.42 16.40 -4.83
C LEU A 316 -1.39 17.25 -4.02
N LEU A 317 -1.55 16.99 -2.72
CA LEU A 317 -2.42 17.78 -1.85
C LEU A 317 -1.96 19.24 -1.78
N GLU A 318 -0.66 19.48 -1.63
CA GLU A 318 -0.07 20.82 -1.62
C GLU A 318 -0.34 21.54 -2.95
N SER A 319 -0.35 20.84 -4.09
CA SER A 319 -0.67 21.45 -5.39
C SER A 319 -2.14 21.87 -5.55
N VAL A 320 -3.05 21.42 -4.68
CA VAL A 320 -4.47 21.80 -4.72
C VAL A 320 -4.67 23.11 -3.96
N PRO A 321 -5.12 24.19 -4.62
CA PRO A 321 -5.38 25.42 -3.91
C PRO A 321 -6.65 25.33 -3.05
N LEU A 322 -6.64 26.00 -1.91
CA LEU A 322 -7.81 26.18 -1.05
C LEU A 322 -8.43 27.54 -1.30
N ALA A 323 -9.77 27.60 -1.30
CA ALA A 323 -10.49 28.87 -1.38
C ALA A 323 -10.29 29.73 -0.13
N ASP A 324 -10.13 29.08 1.03
CA ASP A 324 -9.75 29.72 2.29
C ASP A 324 -8.24 29.52 2.51
N PRO A 325 -7.41 30.59 2.47
CA PRO A 325 -5.97 30.50 2.69
C PRO A 325 -5.57 30.04 4.11
N ALA A 326 -6.44 30.18 5.10
CA ALA A 326 -6.17 29.74 6.48
C ALA A 326 -6.43 28.24 6.69
N ALA A 327 -7.22 27.63 5.80
CA ALA A 327 -7.51 26.21 5.86
C ALA A 327 -6.30 25.37 5.41
N ARG A 328 -6.25 24.12 5.86
CA ARG A 328 -5.20 23.16 5.46
C ARG A 328 -5.81 21.82 5.05
N HIS A 329 -5.24 21.22 4.02
CA HIS A 329 -5.45 19.80 3.71
C HIS A 329 -4.94 18.95 4.87
N VAL A 330 -5.39 17.69 4.93
CA VAL A 330 -4.92 16.73 5.92
C VAL A 330 -4.48 15.48 5.19
N LEU A 331 -3.28 15.00 5.50
CA LEU A 331 -2.86 13.64 5.19
C LEU A 331 -2.64 12.88 6.48
N SER A 332 -3.24 11.69 6.59
CA SER A 332 -2.93 10.75 7.66
C SER A 332 -2.33 9.46 7.13
N PHE A 333 -1.39 8.85 7.84
CA PHE A 333 -0.87 7.52 7.54
C PHE A 333 -0.79 6.64 8.79
N SER A 334 -1.33 5.42 8.73
CA SER A 334 -1.23 4.44 9.80
C SER A 334 -0.51 3.16 9.40
N ASP A 335 0.32 2.63 10.28
CA ASP A 335 1.13 1.41 10.08
C ASP A 335 1.25 0.67 11.43
N ASP A 336 1.33 -0.66 11.41
CA ASP A 336 1.52 -1.51 12.60
C ASP A 336 2.98 -1.88 12.84
N ASP A 337 3.89 -1.66 11.88
CA ASP A 337 5.33 -1.89 12.08
C ASP A 337 5.99 -0.60 12.63
N PRO A 338 6.43 -0.61 13.91
CA PRO A 338 6.99 0.58 14.56
C PRO A 338 8.28 1.07 13.90
N ASP A 339 9.07 0.17 13.32
CA ASP A 339 10.31 0.56 12.63
C ASP A 339 10.01 1.23 11.29
N GLN A 340 8.97 0.78 10.58
CA GLN A 340 8.59 1.36 9.30
C GLN A 340 8.00 2.76 9.47
N ILE A 341 7.05 2.93 10.38
CA ILE A 341 6.40 4.23 10.63
C ILE A 341 7.41 5.27 11.15
N GLU A 342 8.40 4.85 11.95
CA GLU A 342 9.44 5.76 12.44
C GLU A 342 10.37 6.23 11.31
N ARG A 343 10.77 5.34 10.40
CA ARG A 343 11.56 5.72 9.21
C ARG A 343 10.79 6.64 8.28
N VAL A 344 9.49 6.38 8.07
CA VAL A 344 8.60 7.27 7.32
C VAL A 344 8.52 8.63 8.01
N ARG A 345 8.33 8.66 9.34
CA ARG A 345 8.30 9.90 10.13
C ARG A 345 9.58 10.71 9.95
N ALA A 346 10.75 10.09 10.15
CA ALA A 346 12.04 10.75 10.03
C ALA A 346 12.26 11.33 8.61
N ARG A 347 11.85 10.60 7.58
CA ARG A 347 11.93 11.06 6.18
C ARG A 347 11.03 12.27 5.92
N LEU A 348 9.77 12.24 6.36
CA LEU A 348 8.82 13.32 6.11
C LEU A 348 9.10 14.57 6.97
N ALA A 349 9.57 14.39 8.20
CA ALA A 349 9.81 15.50 9.14
C ALA A 349 10.85 16.50 8.62
N ALA A 350 11.88 16.03 7.92
CA ALA A 350 12.91 16.91 7.35
C ALA A 350 12.31 17.87 6.29
N ASP A 351 11.50 17.35 5.37
CA ASP A 351 10.86 18.13 4.32
C ASP A 351 9.76 19.05 4.87
N GLN A 352 9.02 18.58 5.89
CA GLN A 352 8.02 19.37 6.58
C GLN A 352 8.67 20.55 7.33
N ALA A 353 9.78 20.33 8.03
CA ALA A 353 10.54 21.38 8.71
C ALA A 353 11.14 22.39 7.72
N ALA A 354 11.47 21.95 6.50
CA ALA A 354 11.89 22.83 5.41
C ALA A 354 10.73 23.60 4.74
N GLY A 355 9.49 23.41 5.21
CA GLY A 355 8.31 24.10 4.69
C GLY A 355 7.85 23.61 3.33
N ARG A 356 8.11 22.34 2.97
CA ARG A 356 7.68 21.77 1.68
C ARG A 356 6.16 21.71 1.50
N TRP A 357 5.41 21.47 2.59
CA TRP A 357 3.95 21.29 2.56
C TRP A 357 3.19 22.23 3.50
N PRO A 358 3.29 23.56 3.33
CA PRO A 358 2.73 24.53 4.28
C PRO A 358 1.20 24.48 4.37
N ARG A 359 0.51 23.96 3.34
CA ARG A 359 -0.96 23.84 3.31
C ARG A 359 -1.45 22.44 3.67
N VAL A 360 -0.57 21.54 4.10
CA VAL A 360 -0.93 20.18 4.51
C VAL A 360 -0.57 19.97 5.98
N ARG A 361 -1.52 19.43 6.74
CA ARG A 361 -1.26 18.88 8.08
C ARG A 361 -1.00 17.39 7.96
N ILE A 362 0.14 16.94 8.48
CA ILE A 362 0.59 15.55 8.38
C ILE A 362 0.40 14.86 9.72
N VAL A 363 -0.37 13.78 9.75
CA VAL A 363 -0.66 13.03 10.98
C VAL A 363 -0.26 11.56 10.80
N LEU A 364 0.67 11.09 11.63
CA LEU A 364 1.15 9.71 11.59
C LEU A 364 0.64 8.93 12.80
N PHE A 365 0.32 7.65 12.57
CA PHE A 365 -0.21 6.74 13.59
C PHE A 365 0.57 5.43 13.58
N SER A 366 1.20 5.10 14.70
CA SER A 366 1.65 3.73 14.94
C SER A 366 0.53 2.96 15.64
N THR A 367 0.23 1.78 15.13
CA THR A 367 -0.77 0.86 15.69
C THR A 367 -0.14 -0.40 16.29
N ALA A 368 1.19 -0.40 16.44
CA ALA A 368 1.93 -1.50 17.06
C ALA A 368 1.37 -1.81 18.45
N PRO A 369 1.15 -3.10 18.82
CA PRO A 369 0.59 -3.47 20.12
C PRO A 369 1.37 -2.92 21.32
N ARG A 370 2.69 -2.74 21.16
CA ARG A 370 3.56 -2.06 22.14
C ARG A 370 4.10 -0.80 21.48
N GLY A 371 3.66 0.36 21.96
CA GLY A 371 4.10 1.64 21.42
C GLY A 371 3.17 2.23 20.36
N ALA A 372 1.86 1.99 20.44
CA ALA A 372 0.90 2.76 19.67
C ALA A 372 1.02 4.25 20.01
N TRP A 373 1.10 5.10 19.00
CA TRP A 373 1.24 6.54 19.17
C TRP A 373 0.63 7.30 18.01
N ARG A 374 0.37 8.59 18.23
CA ARG A 374 -0.06 9.54 17.22
C ARG A 374 0.85 10.76 17.27
N ALA A 375 1.35 11.19 16.12
CA ALA A 375 2.16 12.40 16.00
C ALA A 375 1.67 13.28 14.85
N GLU A 376 1.75 14.58 15.04
CA GLU A 376 1.61 15.59 13.99
C GLU A 376 3.00 16.16 13.70
N LEU A 377 3.35 16.32 12.43
CA LEU A 377 4.68 16.81 12.01
C LEU A 377 4.72 18.32 11.77
#